data_AF-A0A848ZKW9-F1
#
_entry.id   AF-A0A848ZKW9-F1
#
_cell.length_a   1.000
_cell.length_b   1.000
_cell.length_c   1.000
_cell.angle_alpha   90.00
_cell.angle_beta   90.00
_cell.angle_gamma   90.00
#
_symmetry.space_group_name_H-M   'P 1'
#
loop_
_entity.id
_entity.type
_entity.pdbx_description
1 polymer ?
#
loop_
_entity_poly.entity_id
_entity_poly.type
_entity_poly.pdbx_seq_one_letter_code
_entity_poly.pdbx_strand_id
1 'polypeptide(L)'
;MQGLWAIYRKELADHLSSYRFVILFALIAMVSFITSYMAGISLRENLEGVAKPKFVFLMLFNTPGALFSMVQFVAFFGPLIGLVLGFDAINRERADGTLIKLVSQPIY
;
A
#
# COMPACT_ATOMS: atom_id res chain seq x y z
N MET A 1 -15.83 -5.05 24.57
CA MET A 1 -14.97 -4.69 23.43
C MET A 1 -15.56 -3.58 22.55
N GLN A 2 -16.58 -2.84 23.00
CA GLN A 2 -17.23 -1.84 22.15
C GLN A 2 -16.37 -0.57 21.99
N GLY A 3 -15.60 -0.19 23.02
CA GLY A 3 -14.72 0.98 22.95
C GLY A 3 -13.59 0.82 21.92
N LEU A 4 -13.03 -0.39 21.79
CA LEU A 4 -11.91 -0.67 20.90
C LEU A 4 -12.33 -0.57 19.42
N TRP A 5 -13.54 -1.03 19.10
CA TRP A 5 -14.12 -0.88 17.77
C TRP A 5 -14.42 0.58 17.43
N ALA A 6 -14.91 1.37 18.40
CA ALA A 6 -15.17 2.79 18.19
C ALA A 6 -13.87 3.56 17.86
N ILE A 7 -12.79 3.27 18.58
CA ILE A 7 -11.47 3.87 18.32
C ILE A 7 -10.94 3.42 16.95
N TYR A 8 -10.96 2.11 16.66
CA TYR A 8 -10.53 1.60 15.36
C TYR A 8 -11.24 2.30 14.19
N ARG A 9 -12.57 2.44 14.27
CA ARG A 9 -13.35 3.11 13.22
C ARG A 9 -13.00 4.59 13.10
N LYS A 10 -12.78 5.29 14.22
CA LYS A 10 -12.33 6.70 14.24
C LYS A 10 -10.96 6.83 13.56
N GLU A 11 -9.97 6.05 14.01
CA GLU A 11 -8.60 6.11 13.48
C GLU A 11 -8.56 5.78 11.99
N LEU A 12 -9.32 4.76 11.55
CA LEU A 12 -9.40 4.39 10.14
C LEU A 12 -10.01 5.52 9.30
N ALA A 13 -11.09 6.16 9.78
CA ALA A 13 -11.72 7.28 9.08
C ALA A 13 -10.80 8.51 9.00
N ASP A 14 -10.12 8.85 10.09
CA ASP A 14 -9.17 9.98 10.15
C ASP A 14 -7.95 9.74 9.25
N HIS A 15 -7.51 8.49 9.13
CA HIS A 15 -6.41 8.12 8.27
C HIS A 15 -6.81 8.18 6.78
N LEU A 16 -7.93 7.56 6.40
CA LEU A 16 -8.41 7.52 5.02
C LEU A 16 -8.86 8.88 4.49
N SER A 17 -9.37 9.77 5.35
CA SER A 17 -9.77 11.14 4.98
C SER A 17 -8.60 12.12 4.89
N SER A 18 -7.41 11.72 5.34
CA SER A 18 -6.24 12.59 5.34
C SER A 18 -5.70 12.83 3.94
N TYR A 19 -5.46 14.10 3.59
CA TYR A 19 -4.79 14.46 2.33
C TYR A 19 -3.41 13.78 2.17
N ARG A 20 -2.69 13.55 3.28
CA ARG A 20 -1.38 12.87 3.28
C ARG A 20 -1.52 11.43 2.80
N PHE A 21 -2.53 10.72 3.30
CA PHE A 21 -2.85 9.36 2.88
C PHE A 21 -3.25 9.33 1.41
N VAL A 22 -4.12 10.24 0.96
CA VAL A 22 -4.56 10.30 -0.44
C VAL A 22 -3.38 10.52 -1.39
N ILE A 23 -2.47 11.44 -1.06
CA ILE A 23 -1.27 11.68 -1.88
C ILE A 23 -0.37 10.44 -1.93
N LEU A 24 -0.09 9.83 -0.77
CA LEU A 24 0.74 8.63 -0.70
C LEU A 24 0.12 7.46 -1.47
N PHE A 25 -1.19 7.24 -1.30
CA PHE A 25 -1.94 6.21 -2.01
C PHE A 25 -1.93 6.45 -3.51
N ALA A 26 -2.15 7.69 -3.97
CA ALA A 26 -2.10 8.03 -5.39
C ALA A 26 -0.72 7.75 -5.99
N LEU A 27 0.37 8.07 -5.27
CA LEU A 27 1.73 7.76 -5.72
C LEU A 27 1.96 6.25 -5.85
N ILE A 28 1.56 5.47 -4.83
CA ILE A 28 1.70 4.01 -4.85
C ILE A 28 0.87 3.40 -5.99
N ALA A 29 -0.37 3.86 -6.18
CA ALA A 29 -1.26 3.40 -7.24
C ALA A 29 -0.68 3.74 -8.63
N MET A 30 -0.14 4.94 -8.80
CA MET A 30 0.49 5.37 -10.05
C MET A 30 1.71 4.50 -10.39
N VAL A 31 2.62 4.26 -9.43
CA VAL A 31 3.79 3.40 -9.64
C VAL A 31 3.38 1.96 -9.95
N SER A 32 2.38 1.44 -9.23
CA SER A 32 1.82 0.10 -9.45
C SER A 32 1.22 -0.04 -10.85
N PHE A 33 0.49 0.98 -11.30
CA PHE A 33 -0.12 1.02 -12.63
C PHE A 33 0.94 1.04 -13.74
N ILE A 34 1.93 1.95 -13.65
CA ILE A 34 3.03 2.03 -14.62
C ILE A 34 3.79 0.70 -14.70
N THR A 35 4.14 0.12 -13.55
CA THR A 35 4.88 -1.15 -13.48
C THR A 35 4.11 -2.29 -14.15
N SER A 36 2.82 -2.42 -13.84
CA SER A 36 1.97 -3.47 -14.41
C SER A 36 1.74 -3.28 -15.91
N TYR A 37 1.55 -2.03 -16.36
CA TYR A 37 1.38 -1.70 -17.77
C TYR A 37 2.63 -2.02 -18.59
N MET A 38 3.80 -1.63 -18.10
CA MET A 38 5.07 -1.94 -18.76
C MET A 38 5.38 -3.43 -18.77
N ALA A 39 5.08 -4.16 -17.69
CA ALA A 39 5.19 -5.62 -17.66
C ALA A 39 4.29 -6.27 -18.72
N GLY A 40 3.09 -5.74 -18.95
CA GLY A 40 2.18 -6.19 -20.00
C GLY A 40 2.73 -5.97 -21.42
N ILE A 41 3.33 -4.79 -21.69
CA ILE A 41 3.98 -4.50 -22.97
C ILE A 41 5.15 -5.47 -23.20
N SER A 42 6.05 -5.57 -22.22
CA SER A 42 7.20 -6.47 -22.29
C SER A 42 6.77 -7.92 -22.53
N LEU A 43 5.73 -8.38 -21.83
CA LEU A 43 5.23 -9.73 -21.99
C LEU A 43 4.61 -9.96 -23.38
N ARG A 44 3.93 -8.96 -23.95
CA ARG A 44 3.42 -9.04 -25.32
C ARG A 44 4.55 -9.19 -26.33
N GLU A 45 5.56 -8.32 -26.26
CA GLU A 45 6.70 -8.32 -27.18
C GLU A 45 7.52 -9.62 -27.10
N ASN A 46 7.76 -10.12 -25.89
CA ASN A 46 8.56 -11.34 -25.69
C ASN A 46 7.81 -12.64 -26.03
N LEU A 47 6.48 -12.60 -26.12
CA LEU A 47 5.65 -13.77 -26.46
C LEU A 47 5.16 -13.76 -27.92
N GLU A 48 5.50 -12.72 -28.69
CA GLU A 48 5.21 -12.70 -30.13
C GLU A 48 6.04 -13.79 -30.84
N GLY A 49 5.35 -14.77 -31.45
CA GLY A 49 5.98 -15.87 -32.19
C GLY A 49 6.39 -17.09 -31.36
N VAL A 50 6.17 -17.09 -30.04
CA VAL A 50 6.51 -18.21 -29.14
C VAL A 50 5.24 -18.94 -28.69
N ALA A 51 5.32 -20.27 -28.49
CA ALA A 51 4.22 -21.03 -27.89
C ALA A 51 3.90 -20.45 -26.50
N LYS A 52 2.63 -20.07 -26.29
CA LYS A 52 2.20 -19.37 -25.07
C LYS A 52 2.57 -20.19 -23.82
N PRO A 53 3.37 -19.66 -22.89
CA PRO A 53 3.70 -20.36 -21.65
C PRO A 53 2.45 -20.58 -20.80
N LYS A 54 2.45 -21.62 -19.96
CA LYS A 54 1.28 -22.03 -19.15
C LYS A 54 0.78 -20.95 -18.16
N PHE A 55 1.64 -20.01 -17.75
CA PHE A 55 1.37 -19.08 -16.65
C PHE A 55 1.54 -17.60 -17.03
N VAL A 56 1.02 -17.19 -18.20
CA VAL A 56 1.12 -15.78 -18.68
C VAL A 56 0.61 -14.78 -17.64
N PHE A 57 -0.47 -15.09 -16.92
CA PHE A 57 -1.01 -14.20 -15.88
C PHE A 57 -0.04 -14.01 -14.70
N LEU A 58 0.65 -15.06 -14.27
CA LEU A 58 1.65 -14.98 -13.20
C LEU A 58 2.89 -14.17 -13.65
N MET A 59 3.26 -14.30 -14.93
CA MET A 59 4.37 -13.54 -15.50
C MET A 59 4.13 -12.03 -15.46
N LEU A 60 2.88 -11.56 -15.51
CA LEU A 60 2.57 -10.13 -15.37
C LEU A 60 3.08 -9.54 -14.04
N PHE A 61 3.13 -10.35 -12.98
CA PHE A 61 3.56 -9.90 -11.65
C PHE A 61 5.05 -10.10 -11.40
N ASN A 62 5.68 -11.05 -12.09
CA ASN A 62 7.08 -11.45 -11.89
C ASN A 62 8.04 -10.90 -12.95
N THR A 63 7.55 -10.57 -14.14
CA THR A 63 8.36 -9.91 -15.17
C THR A 63 8.67 -8.48 -14.72
N PRO A 64 9.93 -8.03 -14.83
CA PRO A 64 10.27 -6.63 -14.59
C PRO A 64 9.48 -5.73 -15.54
N GLY A 65 8.74 -4.76 -14.97
CA GLY A 65 8.05 -3.73 -15.75
C GLY A 65 9.02 -2.61 -16.11
N ALA A 66 8.97 -1.50 -15.36
CA ALA A 66 9.88 -0.38 -15.54
C ALA A 66 11.27 -0.65 -14.92
N LEU A 67 11.31 -0.83 -13.60
CA LEU A 67 12.53 -1.01 -12.80
C LEU A 67 12.47 -2.25 -11.91
N PHE A 68 11.27 -2.60 -11.43
CA PHE A 68 11.01 -3.74 -10.56
C PHE A 68 9.85 -4.56 -11.11
N SER A 69 9.76 -5.83 -10.72
CA SER A 69 8.51 -6.58 -10.85
C SER A 69 7.48 -6.13 -9.81
N MET A 70 6.20 -6.40 -10.04
CA MET A 70 5.15 -6.05 -9.08
C MET A 70 5.37 -6.72 -7.72
N VAL A 71 5.85 -7.98 -7.73
CA VAL A 71 6.20 -8.71 -6.51
C VAL A 71 7.35 -8.04 -5.77
N GLN A 72 8.41 -7.64 -6.48
CA GLN A 72 9.55 -6.95 -5.86
C GLN A 72 9.15 -5.61 -5.28
N PHE A 73 8.31 -4.85 -5.99
CA PHE A 73 7.78 -3.59 -5.52
C PHE A 73 7.02 -3.78 -4.20
N VAL A 74 6.06 -4.72 -4.14
CA VAL A 74 5.29 -4.97 -2.91
C VAL A 74 6.17 -5.54 -1.78
N ALA A 75 7.10 -6.42 -2.09
CA ALA A 75 7.99 -7.03 -1.09
C ALA A 75 8.88 -6.00 -0.38
N PHE A 76 9.36 -4.99 -1.11
CA PHE A 76 10.18 -3.93 -0.54
C PHE A 76 9.33 -2.79 0.05
N PHE A 77 8.43 -2.22 -0.73
CA PHE A 77 7.67 -1.03 -0.33
C PHE A 77 6.52 -1.35 0.61
N GLY A 78 5.92 -2.55 0.56
CA GLY A 78 4.80 -2.92 1.44
C GLY A 78 5.15 -2.76 2.93
N PRO A 79 6.22 -3.40 3.43
CA PRO A 79 6.68 -3.22 4.81
C PRO A 79 7.05 -1.77 5.14
N LEU A 80 7.73 -1.08 4.21
CA LEU A 80 8.14 0.31 4.40
C LEU A 80 6.94 1.24 4.56
N ILE A 81 5.94 1.11 3.69
CA ILE A 81 4.67 1.86 3.74
C ILE A 81 3.95 1.54 5.05
N GLY A 82 3.87 0.26 5.42
CA GLY A 82 3.26 -0.15 6.70
C GLY A 82 3.89 0.54 7.91
N LEU A 83 5.23 0.60 7.95
CA LEU A 83 5.95 1.33 9.01
C LEU A 83 5.65 2.82 8.98
N VAL A 84 5.76 3.46 7.80
CA VAL A 84 5.51 4.90 7.65
C VAL A 84 4.09 5.27 8.10
N LEU A 85 3.07 4.51 7.68
CA LEU A 85 1.68 4.75 8.06
C LEU A 85 1.44 4.51 9.55
N GLY A 86 2.04 3.46 10.13
CA GLY A 86 1.96 3.19 11.57
C GLY A 86 2.56 4.31 12.41
N PHE A 87 3.73 4.84 12.01
CA PHE A 87 4.33 5.99 12.67
C PHE A 87 3.55 7.29 12.43
N ASP A 88 2.96 7.51 11.26
CA ASP A 88 2.10 8.68 11.01
C ASP A 88 0.88 8.68 11.95
N ALA A 89 0.26 7.52 12.18
CA ALA A 89 -0.86 7.40 13.11
C ALA A 89 -0.47 7.82 14.54
N ILE A 90 0.66 7.31 15.05
CA ILE A 90 1.15 7.66 16.39
C ILE A 90 1.55 9.14 16.47
N ASN A 91 2.25 9.65 15.46
CA ASN A 91 2.71 11.03 15.42
C ASN A 91 1.55 12.02 15.32
N ARG A 92 0.46 11.65 14.64
CA ARG A 92 -0.76 12.45 14.56
C ARG A 92 -1.39 12.62 15.94
N GLU A 93 -1.62 11.53 16.65
CA GLU A 93 -2.18 11.57 18.02
C GLU A 93 -1.29 12.37 18.99
N ARG A 94 0.03 12.33 18.79
CA ARG A 94 0.98 13.14 19.55
C ARG A 94 0.88 14.64 19.20
N ALA A 95 0.79 14.98 17.92
CA ALA A 95 0.68 16.36 17.44
C ALA A 95 -0.66 17.00 17.85
N ASP A 96 -1.74 16.23 17.83
CA ASP A 96 -3.09 16.69 18.19
C ASP A 96 -3.34 16.69 19.72
N GLY A 97 -2.37 16.18 20.51
CA GLY A 97 -2.44 16.13 21.97
C GLY A 97 -3.43 15.10 22.52
N THR A 98 -3.94 14.22 21.68
CA THR A 98 -4.95 13.19 22.01
C THR A 98 -4.34 11.88 22.51
N LEU A 99 -3.03 11.67 22.27
CA LEU A 99 -2.30 10.47 22.69
C LEU A 99 -2.45 10.16 24.20
N ILE A 100 -2.40 11.18 25.07
CA ILE A 100 -2.52 11.00 26.52
C ILE A 100 -3.89 10.41 26.87
N LYS A 101 -4.97 10.89 26.23
CA LYS A 101 -6.34 10.41 26.47
C LYS A 101 -6.51 8.95 26.04
N LEU A 102 -5.94 8.59 24.88
CA LEU A 102 -5.97 7.22 24.36
C LEU A 102 -5.26 6.23 25.29
N VAL A 103 -4.14 6.62 25.89
CA VAL A 103 -3.33 5.73 26.75
C VAL A 103 -3.83 5.71 28.19
N SER A 104 -4.42 6.81 28.69
CA SER A 104 -4.85 6.93 30.08
C SER A 104 -6.24 6.38 30.36
N GLN A 105 -7.11 6.34 29.35
CA GLN A 105 -8.47 5.86 29.53
C GLN A 105 -8.57 4.34 29.30
N PRO A 106 -9.20 3.59 30.21
CA PRO A 106 -9.43 2.18 29.97
C PRO A 106 -10.44 2.00 28.82
N ILE A 107 -10.03 1.25 27.80
CA ILE A 107 -10.85 0.98 26.62
C ILE A 107 -11.49 -0.41 26.79
N TYR A 108 -12.68 -0.49 27.40
CA TYR A 108 -13.44 -1.75 27.55
C TYR A 108 -14.43 -2.02 26.39
#